data_AF-A0A8B2Z267-F1
#
_entry.id   AF-A0A8B2Z267-F1
#
_cell.length_a   1.000
_cell.length_b   1.000
_cell.length_c   1.000
_cell.angle_alpha   90.00
_cell.angle_beta   90.00
_cell.angle_gamma   90.00
#
_symmetry.space_group_name_H-M   'P 1'
#
loop_
_entity.id
_entity.type
_entity.pdbx_description
1 polymer ?
#
loop_
_entity_poly.entity_id
_entity_poly.type
_entity_poly.pdbx_seq_one_letter_code
_entity_poly.pdbx_strand_id
1 'polypeptide(L)'
;MLIYYYDENNTYTHSDLIGDDAVMPANATKVAPLDGNGAGLYEPIIWNPETQTWTGATKEEYDAAHPADPGTNIQQPTADQTAQAQQMLTLAKLTNQVTLLQSTVATLMLQNAANKEEKQNV
;
A
#
# COMPACT_ATOMS: atom_id res chain seq x y z
N MET A 1 -9.79 -6.63 19.37
CA MET A 1 -9.01 -7.86 19.13
C MET A 1 -9.17 -8.41 17.71
N LEU A 2 -8.07 -8.86 17.07
CA LEU A 2 -8.09 -9.53 15.75
C LEU A 2 -8.42 -11.03 15.88
N ILE A 3 -9.27 -11.53 14.98
CA ILE A 3 -9.71 -12.93 14.90
C ILE A 3 -9.66 -13.45 13.47
N TYR A 4 -9.57 -14.77 13.32
CA TYR A 4 -9.43 -15.48 12.05
C TYR A 4 -10.55 -16.51 11.91
N TYR A 5 -11.32 -16.41 10.84
CA TYR A 5 -12.47 -17.26 10.58
C TYR A 5 -12.12 -18.44 9.68
N TYR A 6 -12.82 -19.54 9.90
CA TYR A 6 -12.80 -20.71 9.02
C TYR A 6 -14.22 -21.16 8.67
N ASP A 7 -14.33 -21.87 7.55
CA ASP A 7 -15.57 -22.48 7.07
C ASP A 7 -15.86 -23.84 7.74
N GLU A 8 -16.92 -24.51 7.30
CA GLU A 8 -17.32 -25.84 7.81
C GLU A 8 -16.27 -26.93 7.54
N ASN A 9 -15.37 -26.71 6.58
CA ASN A 9 -14.25 -27.60 6.26
C ASN A 9 -12.96 -27.20 6.99
N ASN A 10 -13.04 -26.28 7.96
CA ASN A 10 -11.92 -25.68 8.66
C ASN A 10 -10.96 -24.88 7.74
N THR A 11 -11.40 -24.48 6.55
CA THR A 11 -10.59 -23.68 5.63
C THR A 11 -10.65 -22.23 6.05
N TYR A 12 -9.49 -21.55 6.13
CA TYR A 12 -9.43 -20.12 6.37
C TYR A 12 -10.27 -19.34 5.35
N THR A 13 -11.00 -18.32 5.83
CA THR A 13 -11.84 -17.49 4.96
C THR A 13 -11.46 -16.02 5.01
N HIS A 14 -11.42 -15.44 6.21
CA HIS A 14 -11.16 -14.02 6.42
C HIS A 14 -10.75 -13.73 7.86
N SER A 15 -10.30 -12.50 8.09
CA SER A 15 -9.99 -11.97 9.42
C SER A 15 -10.92 -10.80 9.75
N ASP A 16 -11.22 -10.59 11.03
CA ASP A 16 -12.02 -9.45 11.49
C ASP A 16 -11.54 -8.92 12.85
N LEU A 17 -11.95 -7.70 13.17
CA LEU A 17 -11.73 -7.07 14.47
C LEU A 17 -13.02 -7.10 15.29
N ILE A 18 -12.98 -7.79 16.42
CA ILE A 18 -14.07 -7.75 17.41
C ILE A 18 -13.68 -6.92 18.62
N GLY A 19 -14.67 -6.34 19.31
CA GLY A 19 -14.45 -5.67 20.60
C GLY A 19 -13.88 -6.65 21.63
N ASP A 20 -13.15 -6.13 22.62
CA ASP A 20 -12.46 -7.00 23.58
C ASP A 20 -13.44 -7.77 24.49
N ASP A 21 -14.63 -7.20 24.73
CA ASP A 21 -15.74 -7.83 25.46
C ASP A 21 -16.73 -8.58 24.56
N ALA A 22 -16.49 -8.63 23.25
CA ALA A 22 -17.38 -9.32 22.32
C ALA A 22 -17.23 -10.84 22.42
N VAL A 23 -18.34 -11.56 22.25
CA VAL A 23 -18.34 -13.02 22.24
C VAL A 23 -17.61 -13.53 20.99
N MET A 24 -16.68 -14.47 21.18
CA MET A 24 -15.97 -15.11 20.08
C MET A 24 -16.93 -15.97 19.25
N PRO A 25 -16.99 -15.78 17.91
CA PRO A 25 -17.71 -16.68 17.03
C PRO A 25 -17.19 -18.12 17.13
N ALA A 26 -18.07 -19.09 17.01
CA ALA A 26 -17.70 -20.50 17.13
C ALA A 26 -16.71 -20.96 16.05
N ASN A 27 -16.81 -20.39 14.85
CA ASN A 27 -15.96 -20.69 13.69
C ASN A 27 -14.81 -19.69 13.53
N ALA A 28 -14.28 -19.18 14.65
CA ALA A 28 -13.17 -18.25 14.67
C ALA A 28 -12.13 -18.59 15.75
N THR A 29 -10.91 -18.12 15.55
CA THR A 29 -9.80 -18.28 16.49
C THR A 29 -8.99 -17.00 16.62
N LYS A 30 -8.29 -16.83 17.75
CA LYS A 30 -7.30 -15.76 17.96
C LYS A 30 -5.91 -16.15 17.44
N VAL A 31 -5.72 -17.42 17.11
CA VAL A 31 -4.44 -17.95 16.63
C VAL A 31 -4.27 -17.51 15.18
N ALA A 32 -3.17 -16.81 14.90
CA ALA A 32 -2.87 -16.36 13.54
C ALA A 32 -2.39 -17.53 12.66
N PRO A 33 -2.75 -17.54 11.36
CA PRO A 33 -2.31 -18.54 10.39
C PRO A 33 -0.86 -18.31 9.96
N LEU A 34 0.07 -18.63 10.86
CA LEU A 34 1.50 -18.45 10.68
C LEU A 34 2.23 -19.80 10.64
N ASP A 35 3.35 -19.84 9.93
CA ASP A 35 4.31 -20.94 9.95
C ASP A 35 5.18 -20.90 11.22
N GLY A 36 6.06 -21.89 11.37
CA GLY A 36 6.98 -21.99 12.52
C GLY A 36 8.01 -20.83 12.64
N ASN A 37 8.15 -20.01 11.60
CA ASN A 37 9.03 -18.84 11.58
C ASN A 37 8.26 -17.52 11.77
N GLY A 38 6.94 -17.57 11.95
CA GLY A 38 6.06 -16.41 12.07
C GLY A 38 5.68 -15.75 10.73
N ALA A 39 5.97 -16.39 9.59
CA ALA A 39 5.52 -15.95 8.28
C ALA A 39 4.10 -16.46 7.99
N GLY A 40 3.36 -15.79 7.11
CA GLY A 40 2.02 -16.24 6.70
C GLY A 40 2.07 -17.56 5.93
N LEU A 41 1.07 -18.41 6.14
CA LEU A 41 0.89 -19.67 5.41
C LEU A 41 0.38 -19.44 3.98
N TYR A 42 0.74 -20.35 3.07
CA TYR A 42 0.19 -20.37 1.70
C TYR A 42 -1.09 -21.19 1.64
N GLU A 43 -1.99 -20.83 0.72
CA GLU A 43 -3.24 -21.57 0.51
C GLU A 43 -3.03 -22.95 -0.11
N PRO A 44 -3.89 -23.95 0.21
CA PRO A 44 -5.01 -23.87 1.16
C PRO A 44 -4.56 -23.85 2.63
N ILE A 45 -5.16 -22.97 3.44
CA ILE A 45 -4.88 -22.83 4.87
C ILE A 45 -6.01 -23.48 5.68
N ILE A 46 -5.69 -24.50 6.48
CA ILE A 46 -6.64 -25.34 7.22
C ILE A 46 -6.41 -25.23 8.73
N TRP A 47 -7.48 -25.05 9.49
CA TRP A 47 -7.49 -25.05 10.94
C TRP A 47 -7.57 -26.49 11.48
N ASN A 48 -6.67 -26.82 12.42
CA ASN A 48 -6.64 -28.11 13.08
C ASN A 48 -7.16 -27.94 14.52
N PRO A 49 -8.43 -28.29 14.81
CA PRO A 49 -9.03 -28.03 16.12
C PRO A 49 -8.38 -28.85 17.24
N GLU A 50 -7.81 -30.01 16.94
CA GLU A 50 -7.15 -30.88 17.92
C GLU A 50 -5.85 -30.27 18.46
N THR A 51 -5.04 -29.68 17.57
CA THR A 51 -3.76 -29.06 17.91
C THR A 51 -3.88 -27.55 18.14
N GLN A 52 -5.03 -26.96 17.81
CA GLN A 52 -5.28 -25.51 17.79
C GLN A 52 -4.26 -24.75 16.93
N THR A 53 -3.90 -25.32 15.78
CA THR A 53 -2.92 -24.76 14.84
C THR A 53 -3.45 -24.67 13.41
N TRP A 54 -2.90 -23.74 12.65
CA TRP A 54 -3.09 -23.70 11.21
C TRP A 54 -2.04 -24.53 10.48
N THR A 55 -2.43 -25.13 9.36
CA THR A 55 -1.54 -25.78 8.40
C THR A 55 -1.83 -25.23 7.02
N GLY A 56 -0.81 -24.83 6.28
CA GLY A 56 -0.94 -24.35 4.91
C GLY A 56 -0.13 -25.19 3.94
N ALA A 57 -0.22 -24.87 2.66
CA ALA A 57 0.67 -25.42 1.65
C ALA A 57 2.11 -24.98 1.91
N THR A 58 3.05 -25.85 1.58
CA THR A 58 4.46 -25.46 1.40
C THR A 58 4.60 -24.50 0.23
N LYS A 59 5.71 -23.75 0.18
CA LYS A 59 5.98 -22.86 -0.94
C LYS A 59 6.06 -23.65 -2.25
N GLU A 60 6.63 -24.84 -2.22
CA GLU A 60 6.77 -25.73 -3.36
C GLU A 60 5.40 -26.22 -3.88
N GLU A 61 4.49 -26.61 -2.99
CA GLU A 61 3.13 -27.01 -3.34
C GLU A 61 2.33 -25.82 -3.89
N TYR A 62 2.47 -24.64 -3.27
CA TYR A 62 1.82 -23.43 -3.75
C TYR A 62 2.33 -23.00 -5.12
N ASP A 63 3.65 -22.99 -5.33
CA ASP A 63 4.27 -22.64 -6.62
C ASP A 63 3.93 -23.66 -7.72
N ALA A 64 3.76 -24.94 -7.37
CA ALA A 64 3.35 -25.98 -8.31
C ALA A 64 1.87 -25.86 -8.72
N ALA A 65 1.00 -25.49 -7.78
CA ALA A 65 -0.44 -25.27 -8.02
C ALA A 65 -0.74 -23.91 -8.65
N HIS A 66 0.11 -22.92 -8.38
CA HIS A 66 0.10 -21.57 -8.94
C HIS A 66 1.40 -21.36 -9.71
N PRO A 67 1.64 -22.12 -10.79
CA PRO A 67 2.79 -21.87 -11.63
C PRO A 67 2.74 -20.40 -12.01
N ALA A 68 3.83 -19.68 -11.77
CA ALA A 68 3.93 -18.27 -12.13
C ALA A 68 3.38 -18.13 -13.55
N ASP A 69 2.20 -17.50 -13.67
CA ASP A 69 1.53 -17.42 -14.96
C ASP A 69 2.52 -16.66 -15.86
N PRO A 70 2.98 -17.24 -16.99
CA PRO A 70 3.77 -16.49 -17.95
C PRO A 70 3.04 -15.19 -18.39
N GLY A 71 1.72 -15.14 -18.18
CA GLY A 71 0.83 -13.99 -18.35
C GLY A 71 0.75 -13.02 -17.17
N THR A 72 1.12 -13.41 -15.94
CA THR A 72 1.45 -12.46 -14.86
C THR A 72 2.79 -11.81 -15.14
N ASN A 73 2.81 -11.07 -16.25
CA ASN A 73 3.71 -9.97 -16.41
C ASN A 73 3.43 -9.05 -15.22
N ILE A 74 4.21 -9.19 -14.15
CA ILE A 74 4.68 -8.02 -13.42
C ILE A 74 5.38 -7.20 -14.50
N GLN A 75 4.59 -6.42 -15.26
CA GLN A 75 5.11 -5.56 -16.31
C GLN A 75 5.90 -4.53 -15.55
N GLN A 76 7.19 -4.81 -15.41
CA GLN A 76 8.14 -3.81 -15.03
C GLN A 76 7.95 -2.69 -16.04
N PRO A 77 7.75 -1.43 -15.59
CA PRO A 77 7.49 -0.33 -16.49
C PRO A 77 8.49 -0.36 -17.64
N THR A 78 8.01 -0.30 -18.87
CA THR A 78 8.89 -0.33 -20.03
C THR A 78 9.86 0.86 -19.94
N ALA A 79 10.99 0.77 -20.65
CA ALA A 79 11.93 1.89 -20.72
C ALA A 79 11.23 3.20 -21.16
N ASP A 80 10.27 3.09 -22.08
CA ASP A 80 9.46 4.22 -22.57
C ASP A 80 8.51 4.77 -21.50
N GLN A 81 7.83 3.91 -20.74
CA GLN A 81 6.96 4.34 -19.64
C GLN A 81 7.77 5.06 -18.55
N THR A 82 8.96 4.54 -18.24
CA THR A 82 9.89 5.15 -17.28
C THR A 82 10.40 6.50 -17.78
N ALA A 83 10.79 6.58 -19.06
CA ALA A 83 11.24 7.82 -19.68
C ALA A 83 10.13 8.89 -19.69
N GLN A 84 8.90 8.50 -20.02
CA GLN A 84 7.75 9.42 -20.01
C GLN A 84 7.45 9.94 -18.60
N ALA A 85 7.48 9.08 -17.58
CA ALA A 85 7.31 9.49 -16.19
C ALA A 85 8.40 10.49 -15.76
N GLN A 86 9.65 10.26 -16.16
CA GLN A 86 10.77 11.16 -15.88
C GLN A 86 10.61 12.52 -16.59
N GLN A 87 10.14 12.52 -17.84
CA GLN A 87 9.84 13.74 -18.58
C GLN A 87 8.72 14.54 -17.92
N MET A 88 7.64 13.87 -17.51
CA MET A 88 6.52 14.51 -16.81
C MET A 88 6.95 15.12 -15.47
N LEU A 89 7.77 14.40 -14.70
CA LEU A 89 8.35 14.92 -13.46
C LEU A 89 9.23 16.15 -13.70
N THR A 90 10.01 16.14 -14.78
CA THR A 90 10.87 17.27 -15.15
C THR A 90 10.03 18.48 -15.56
N LEU A 91 8.98 18.26 -16.35
CA LEU A 91 8.04 19.31 -16.75
C LEU A 91 7.34 19.93 -15.52
N ALA A 92 6.83 19.10 -14.61
CA ALA A 92 6.19 19.58 -13.38
C ALA A 92 7.15 20.43 -12.52
N LYS A 93 8.41 20.03 -12.39
CA LYS A 93 9.43 20.82 -11.69
C LYS A 93 9.68 22.16 -12.37
N LEU A 94 9.78 22.17 -13.70
CA LEU A 94 9.99 23.40 -14.48
C LEU A 94 8.78 24.34 -14.33
N THR A 95 7.57 23.82 -14.45
CA THR A 95 6.33 24.59 -14.25
C THR A 95 6.30 25.24 -12.88
N ASN A 96 6.62 24.51 -11.82
CA ASN A 96 6.68 25.06 -10.46
C ASN A 96 7.72 26.17 -10.32
N GLN A 97 8.91 26.02 -10.92
CA GLN A 97 9.94 27.06 -10.91
C GLN A 97 9.48 28.33 -11.64
N VAL A 98 8.80 28.19 -12.78
CA VAL A 98 8.26 29.33 -13.53
C VAL A 98 7.19 30.05 -12.72
N THR A 99 6.26 29.33 -12.09
CA THR A 99 5.23 29.92 -11.24
C THR A 99 5.82 30.67 -10.05
N LEU A 100 6.85 30.11 -9.40
CA LEU A 100 7.54 30.77 -8.30
C LEU A 100 8.26 32.04 -8.76
N LEU A 101 8.92 31.99 -9.92
CA LEU A 101 9.60 33.15 -10.49
C LEU A 101 8.60 34.27 -10.83
N GLN A 102 7.48 33.93 -11.46
CA GLN A 102 6.42 34.89 -11.77
C GLN A 102 5.86 35.55 -10.49
N SER A 103 5.64 34.76 -9.44
CA SER A 103 5.17 35.27 -8.14
C SER A 103 6.20 36.19 -7.48
N THR A 104 7.48 35.84 -7.56
CA THR A 104 8.58 36.66 -7.03
C THR A 104 8.69 37.99 -7.78
N VAL A 105 8.61 37.96 -9.10
CA VAL A 105 8.63 39.17 -9.94
C VAL A 105 7.45 40.08 -9.61
N ALA A 106 6.23 39.54 -9.48
CA ALA A 106 5.05 40.31 -9.11
C ALA A 106 5.23 40.99 -7.74
N THR A 107 5.79 40.27 -6.77
CA THR A 107 6.07 40.80 -5.43
C THR A 107 7.10 41.94 -5.48
N LEU A 108 8.19 41.79 -6.23
CA LEU A 108 9.19 42.84 -6.40
C LEU A 108 8.64 44.07 -7.13
N MET A 109 7.76 43.88 -8.12
CA MET A 109 7.08 44.99 -8.80
C MET A 109 6.20 45.79 -7.82
N LEU A 110 5.44 45.10 -6.96
CA LEU A 110 4.62 45.75 -5.94
C LEU A 110 5.49 46.49 -4.90
N GLN A 111 6.58 45.88 -4.44
CA GLN A 111 7.52 46.55 -3.51
C GLN A 111 8.15 47.80 -4.14
N ASN A 112 8.57 47.71 -5.41
CA ASN A 112 9.13 48.86 -6.12
C ASN A 112 8.10 49.99 -6.30
N ALA A 113 6.84 49.66 -6.56
CA ALA A 113 5.75 50.64 -6.65
C ALA A 113 5.50 51.32 -5.30
N ALA A 114 5.38 50.55 -4.21
CA ALA A 114 5.19 51.09 -2.87
C ALA A 114 6.36 51.99 -2.43
N ASN A 115 7.60 51.56 -2.67
CA ASN A 115 8.80 52.36 -2.36
C ASN A 115 8.88 53.67 -3.16
N LYS A 116 8.28 53.72 -4.36
CA LYS A 116 8.23 54.93 -5.19
C LYS A 116 7.19 55.92 -4.66
N GLU A 117 6.05 55.43 -4.20
CA GLU A 117 4.99 56.25 -3.58
C GLU A 117 5.44 56.83 -2.23
N GLU A 118 6.14 56.05 -1.39
CA GLU A 118 6.69 56.54 -0.12
C GLU A 118 7.70 57.67 -0.34
N LYS A 119 8.55 57.60 -1.37
CA LYS A 119 9.54 58.65 -1.69
C LYS A 119 8.93 59.94 -2.26
N GLN A 120 7.69 59.93 -2.76
CA GLN A 120 7.01 61.14 -3.24
C GLN A 120 6.29 61.90 -2.11
N ASN A 121 6.08 61.26 -0.96
CA ASN A 121 5.34 61.81 0.18
C ASN A 121 6.26 62.32 1.33
N VAL A 122 7.57 62.46 1.07
CA VAL A 122 8.58 63.04 1.99
C VAL A 122 9.24 64.24 1.35
#